data_AF-A0A662J1N8-F1
#
_entry.id   AF-A0A662J1N8-F1
#
_cell.length_a   1.000
_cell.length_b   1.000
_cell.length_c   1.000
_cell.angle_alpha   90.00
_cell.angle_beta   90.00
_cell.angle_gamma   90.00
#
_symmetry.space_group_name_H-M   'P 1'
#
loop_
_entity.id
_entity.type
_entity.pdbx_description
1 polymer ?
#
loop_
_entity_poly.entity_id
_entity_poly.type
_entity_poly.pdbx_seq_one_letter_code
_entity_poly.pdbx_strand_id
1 'polypeptide(L)'
;MTKALKIILVSADWEKTSSLARKACQEASKEIGIELEERKEDWDFLTQHGVKDEYGGVDIPQVFVELEGGIIKHVLTRIPLTPDGKPDVEAAVKTIVEAVREGS
;
A
#
# COMPACT_ATOMS: atom_id res chain seq x y z
N MET A 1 -17.75 -6.31 10.29
CA MET A 1 -16.48 -6.50 9.57
C MET A 1 -16.71 -5.91 8.19
N THR A 2 -15.80 -5.04 7.75
CA THR A 2 -15.94 -4.25 6.54
C THR A 2 -15.03 -4.85 5.47
N LYS A 3 -15.59 -5.63 4.56
CA LYS A 3 -14.80 -6.41 3.60
C LYS A 3 -13.87 -5.51 2.78
N ALA A 4 -12.63 -5.94 2.58
CA ALA A 4 -11.73 -5.27 1.65
C ALA A 4 -12.18 -5.49 0.20
N LEU A 5 -12.29 -4.41 -0.56
CA LEU A 5 -12.70 -4.41 -1.95
C LEU A 5 -11.48 -4.48 -2.88
N LYS A 6 -10.49 -3.61 -2.66
CA LYS A 6 -9.28 -3.53 -3.48
C LYS A 6 -8.09 -2.97 -2.72
N ILE A 7 -6.90 -3.28 -3.21
CA ILE A 7 -5.63 -2.67 -2.78
C ILE A 7 -5.36 -1.50 -3.72
N ILE A 8 -4.98 -0.34 -3.18
CA ILE A 8 -4.59 0.83 -3.96
C ILE A 8 -3.12 1.10 -3.67
N LEU A 9 -2.29 1.15 -4.71
CA LEU A 9 -0.89 1.52 -4.63
C LEU A 9 -0.69 2.87 -5.32
N VAL A 10 -0.22 3.86 -4.60
CA VAL A 10 0.30 5.10 -5.20
C VAL A 10 1.81 4.98 -5.32
N SER A 11 2.32 5.02 -6.55
CA SER A 11 3.73 4.79 -6.89
C SER A 11 4.30 5.85 -7.82
N ALA A 12 5.63 5.85 -8.00
CA ALA A 12 6.29 6.63 -9.04
C ALA A 12 7.33 5.81 -9.79
N ASP A 13 7.48 6.09 -11.09
CA ASP A 13 8.43 5.37 -11.95
C ASP A 13 9.90 5.67 -11.59
N TRP A 14 10.18 6.83 -10.99
CA TRP A 14 11.53 7.23 -10.59
C TRP A 14 11.98 6.63 -9.24
N GLU A 15 11.06 6.04 -8.48
CA GLU A 15 11.32 5.55 -7.13
C GLU A 15 11.52 4.01 -7.17
N LYS A 16 12.67 3.52 -6.70
CA LYS A 16 13.03 2.10 -6.78
C LYS A 16 12.17 1.21 -5.88
N THR A 17 11.76 1.69 -4.72
CA THR A 17 10.88 0.95 -3.80
C THR A 17 9.45 0.84 -4.32
N SER A 18 9.03 1.67 -5.28
CA SER A 18 7.74 1.55 -5.97
C SER A 18 7.62 0.24 -6.72
N SER A 19 8.68 -0.23 -7.38
CA SER A 19 8.69 -1.56 -8.01
C SER A 19 8.52 -2.69 -6.99
N LEU A 20 9.09 -2.53 -5.79
CA LEU A 20 8.99 -3.51 -4.70
C LEU A 20 7.59 -3.50 -4.07
N ALA A 21 7.03 -2.30 -3.81
CA ALA A 21 5.67 -2.12 -3.32
C ALA A 21 4.65 -2.70 -4.29
N ARG A 22 4.83 -2.46 -5.60
CA ARG A 22 4.01 -3.06 -6.66
C ARG A 22 4.06 -4.57 -6.60
N LYS A 23 5.25 -5.16 -6.47
CA LYS A 23 5.40 -6.61 -6.36
C LYS A 23 4.66 -7.14 -5.13
N ALA A 24 4.84 -6.50 -3.97
CA ALA A 24 4.16 -6.90 -2.74
C ALA A 24 2.63 -6.83 -2.87
N CYS A 25 2.11 -5.73 -3.42
CA CYS A 25 0.67 -5.56 -3.63
C CYS A 25 0.10 -6.58 -4.62
N GLN A 26 0.84 -6.91 -5.69
CA GLN A 26 0.44 -7.93 -6.66
C GLN A 26 0.38 -9.32 -6.04
N GLU A 27 1.34 -9.67 -5.18
CA GLU A 27 1.33 -10.96 -4.48
C GLU A 27 0.20 -11.04 -3.47
N ALA A 28 -0.01 -10.00 -2.66
CA ALA A 28 -1.13 -9.94 -1.72
C ALA A 28 -2.50 -10.00 -2.43
N SER A 29 -2.66 -9.26 -3.52
CA SER A 29 -3.86 -9.28 -4.36
C SER A 29 -4.17 -10.67 -4.89
N LYS A 30 -3.17 -11.40 -5.39
CA LYS A 30 -3.32 -12.79 -5.89
C LYS A 30 -3.62 -13.77 -4.78
N GLU A 31 -2.99 -13.63 -3.61
CA GLU A 31 -3.22 -14.52 -2.46
C GLU A 31 -4.66 -14.42 -1.95
N ILE A 32 -5.21 -13.21 -1.89
CA ILE A 32 -6.53 -12.96 -1.30
C ILE A 32 -7.64 -13.01 -2.36
N GLY A 33 -7.31 -12.72 -3.62
CA GLY A 33 -8.27 -12.66 -4.73
C GLY A 33 -9.04 -11.34 -4.79
N ILE A 34 -8.40 -10.22 -4.49
CA ILE A 34 -8.98 -8.86 -4.61
C ILE A 34 -8.24 -8.03 -5.65
N GLU A 35 -8.90 -6.98 -6.17
CA GLU A 35 -8.33 -6.13 -7.21
C GLU A 35 -7.14 -5.30 -6.69
N LEU A 36 -6.15 -5.06 -7.55
CA LEU A 36 -5.06 -4.12 -7.31
C LEU A 36 -5.19 -2.94 -8.28
N GLU A 37 -5.38 -1.75 -7.74
CA GLU A 37 -5.37 -0.49 -8.47
C GLU A 37 -4.03 0.22 -8.25
N GLU A 38 -3.29 0.46 -9.33
CA GLU A 38 -2.06 1.25 -9.27
C GLU A 38 -2.32 2.66 -9.80
N ARG A 39 -1.95 3.66 -9.02
CA ARG A 39 -2.04 5.06 -9.35
C ARG A 39 -0.65 5.67 -9.39
N LYS A 40 -0.26 6.22 -10.54
CA LYS A 40 1.06 6.83 -10.71
C LYS A 40 1.01 8.31 -10.34
N GLU A 41 1.85 8.72 -9.40
CA GLU A 41 2.02 10.12 -8.99
C GLU A 41 0.68 10.82 -8.70
N ASP A 42 -0.28 10.09 -8.11
CA ASP A 42 -1.59 10.62 -7.73
C ASP A 42 -1.48 11.42 -6.43
N TRP A 43 -0.94 12.63 -6.57
CA TRP A 43 -0.74 13.58 -5.47
C TRP A 43 -2.07 14.04 -4.86
N ASP A 44 -3.17 14.03 -5.61
CA ASP A 44 -4.49 14.41 -5.11
C ASP A 44 -4.99 13.36 -4.10
N PHE A 45 -4.91 12.08 -4.48
CA PHE A 45 -5.26 10.97 -3.58
C PHE A 45 -4.38 10.95 -2.31
N LEU A 46 -3.08 11.15 -2.48
CA LEU A 46 -2.12 11.27 -1.38
C LEU A 46 -2.40 12.46 -0.46
N THR A 47 -2.88 13.57 -1.00
CA THR A 47 -3.24 14.74 -0.20
C THR A 47 -4.51 14.51 0.62
N GLN A 48 -5.46 13.73 0.09
CA GLN A 48 -6.74 13.41 0.72
C GLN A 48 -6.66 12.25 1.71
N HIS A 49 -5.94 11.18 1.36
CA HIS A 49 -5.92 9.90 2.08
C HIS A 49 -4.53 9.47 2.54
N GLY A 50 -3.47 10.05 1.96
CA GLY A 50 -2.09 9.71 2.27
C GLY A 50 -1.66 10.19 3.65
N VAL A 51 -0.66 9.50 4.18
CA VAL A 51 0.01 9.91 5.42
C VAL A 51 0.98 11.03 5.10
N LYS A 52 0.81 12.14 5.79
CA LYS A 52 1.73 13.29 5.76
C LYS A 52 2.71 13.16 6.92
N ASP A 53 3.96 13.52 6.67
CA ASP A 53 4.95 13.63 7.74
C ASP A 53 4.72 14.90 8.59
N GLU A 54 5.58 15.11 9.58
CA GLU A 54 5.51 16.25 10.51
C GLU A 54 5.66 17.62 9.82
N TYR A 55 6.17 17.64 8.58
CA TYR A 55 6.36 18.83 7.77
C TYR A 55 5.30 18.99 6.68
N GLY A 56 4.32 18.07 6.61
CA GLY A 56 3.25 18.08 5.61
C GLY A 56 3.64 17.50 4.25
N GLY A 57 4.83 16.93 4.13
CA GLY A 57 5.29 16.18 2.96
C GLY A 57 4.58 14.84 2.85
N VAL A 58 4.26 14.45 1.62
CA VAL A 58 3.73 13.12 1.32
C VAL A 58 4.77 12.32 0.57
N ASP A 59 5.21 11.22 1.16
CA ASP A 59 6.13 10.28 0.54
C ASP A 59 5.39 9.31 -0.37
N ILE A 60 6.10 8.81 -1.39
CA ILE A 60 5.69 7.68 -2.22
C ILE A 60 6.80 6.62 -2.22
N PRO A 61 6.47 5.33 -2.32
CA PRO A 61 5.16 4.75 -2.56
C PRO A 61 4.29 4.63 -1.29
N GLN A 62 2.96 4.75 -1.42
CA GLN A 62 2.02 4.42 -0.34
C GLN A 62 1.02 3.36 -0.79
N VAL A 63 0.70 2.44 0.12
CA VAL A 63 -0.25 1.35 -0.06
C VAL A 63 -1.46 1.57 0.83
N PHE A 64 -2.63 1.40 0.25
CA PHE A 64 -3.92 1.55 0.90
C PHE A 64 -4.80 0.35 0.57
N VAL A 65 -5.85 0.17 1.37
CA VAL A 65 -6.92 -0.78 1.13
C VAL A 65 -8.23 -0.01 1.16
N GLU A 66 -9.04 -0.20 0.13
CA GLU A 66 -10.42 0.28 0.10
C GLU A 66 -11.30 -0.80 0.71
N LEU A 67 -12.04 -0.43 1.75
CA LEU A 67 -13.02 -1.28 2.42
C LEU A 67 -14.44 -0.91 1.94
N GLU A 68 -15.39 -1.82 2.15
CA GLU A 68 -16.81 -1.56 1.93
C GLU A 68 -17.26 -0.24 2.55
N GLY A 69 -18.10 0.50 1.82
CA GLY A 69 -18.54 1.84 2.20
C GLY A 69 -17.58 2.97 1.81
N GLY A 70 -16.54 2.67 1.00
CA GLY A 70 -15.62 3.68 0.45
C GLY A 70 -14.56 4.16 1.46
N ILE A 71 -14.26 3.34 2.47
CA ILE A 71 -13.30 3.68 3.51
C ILE A 71 -11.90 3.33 3.00
N ILE A 72 -11.03 4.33 2.89
CA ILE A 72 -9.62 4.15 2.52
C ILE A 72 -8.79 4.01 3.80
N LYS A 73 -8.16 2.84 4.00
CA LYS A 73 -7.24 2.58 5.11
C LYS A 73 -5.81 2.59 4.58
N HIS A 74 -4.96 3.44 5.14
CA HIS A 74 -3.51 3.39 4.88
C HIS A 74 -2.89 2.14 5.51
N VAL A 75 -2.00 1.48 4.77
CA VAL A 75 -1.33 0.24 5.18
C VAL A 75 0.17 0.45 5.32
N LEU A 76 0.84 0.91 4.27
CA LEU A 76 2.31 1.06 4.24
C LEU A 76 2.71 2.33 3.50
N THR A 77 3.65 3.09 4.07
CA THR A 77 4.29 4.25 3.43
C THR A 77 5.67 3.90 2.86
N ARG A 78 6.22 2.75 3.26
CA ARG A 78 7.56 2.29 2.87
C ARG A 78 7.65 0.79 3.00
N ILE A 79 8.50 0.18 2.19
CA ILE A 79 8.81 -1.24 2.32
C ILE A 79 9.62 -1.45 3.61
N PRO A 80 9.19 -2.35 4.52
CA PRO A 80 9.95 -2.69 5.70
C PRO A 80 11.34 -3.21 5.31
N LEU A 81 12.30 -3.08 6.23
CA LEU A 81 13.66 -3.56 6.03
C LEU A 81 13.88 -4.82 6.85
N THR A 82 14.64 -5.77 6.31
CA THR A 82 15.16 -6.92 7.04
C THR A 82 16.18 -6.44 8.09
N PRO A 83 16.57 -7.30 9.06
CA PRO A 83 17.63 -6.98 10.02
C PRO A 83 18.96 -6.58 9.36
N ASP A 84 19.24 -7.09 8.16
CA ASP A 84 20.40 -6.74 7.32
C ASP A 84 20.24 -5.43 6.54
N GLY A 85 19.13 -4.70 6.72
CA GLY A 85 18.85 -3.43 6.06
C GLY A 85 18.42 -3.55 4.59
N LYS A 86 18.00 -4.74 4.14
CA LYS A 86 17.51 -4.95 2.77
C LYS A 86 15.98 -4.81 2.72
N PRO A 87 15.39 -4.41 1.59
CA PRO A 87 13.94 -4.36 1.46
C PRO A 87 13.30 -5.74 1.67
N ASP A 88 12.35 -5.81 2.60
CA ASP A 88 11.61 -7.01 2.97
C ASP A 88 10.23 -7.00 2.29
N VAL A 89 10.20 -7.53 1.06
CA VAL A 89 8.96 -7.63 0.28
C VAL A 89 7.98 -8.61 0.92
N GLU A 90 8.47 -9.68 1.54
CA GLU A 90 7.62 -10.70 2.18
C GLU A 90 6.89 -10.12 3.40
N ALA A 91 7.58 -9.34 4.24
CA ALA A 91 6.96 -8.62 5.34
C ALA A 91 5.93 -7.58 4.84
N ALA A 92 6.20 -6.91 3.71
CA ALA A 92 5.24 -6.01 3.09
C ALA A 92 3.98 -6.75 2.64
N VAL A 93 4.12 -7.88 1.93
CA VAL A 93 3.00 -8.73 1.50
C VAL A 93 2.16 -9.13 2.71
N LYS A 94 2.81 -9.65 3.75
CA LYS A 94 2.13 -10.10 4.96
C LYS A 94 1.33 -8.97 5.61
N THR A 95 1.93 -7.78 5.73
CA THR A 95 1.26 -6.60 6.30
C THR A 95 0.03 -6.21 5.49
N ILE A 96 0.09 -6.26 4.16
CA ILE A 96 -1.05 -5.98 3.28
C ILE A 96 -2.15 -7.02 3.45
N VAL A 97 -1.78 -8.31 3.48
CA VAL A 97 -2.71 -9.41 3.69
C VAL A 97 -3.39 -9.29 5.06
N GLU A 98 -2.65 -8.98 6.11
CA GLU A 98 -3.19 -8.75 7.46
C GLU A 98 -4.15 -7.57 7.45
N ALA A 99 -3.80 -6.42 6.86
CA ALA A 99 -4.66 -5.25 6.80
C ALA A 99 -5.99 -5.51 6.06
N VAL A 100 -5.95 -6.33 5.00
CA VAL A 100 -7.12 -6.78 4.25
C VAL A 100 -7.99 -7.75 5.06
N ARG A 101 -7.36 -8.69 5.79
CA ARG A 101 -8.06 -9.66 6.65
C ARG A 101 -8.66 -9.03 7.90
N GLU A 102 -8.02 -8.03 8.50
CA GLU A 102 -8.58 -7.26 9.62
C GLU A 102 -9.84 -6.49 9.22
N GLY A 103 -9.94 -6.11 7.94
CA GLY A 103 -11.16 -5.52 7.39
C GLY A 103 -12.28 -6.56 7.26
N SER A 104 -11.95 -7.77 6.80
CA SER A 104 -12.93 -8.79 6.35
C SER A 104 -13.65 -9.55 7.46
#